data_AF-A0A2D4KGN8-F1
#
_entry.id   AF-A0A2D4KGN8-F1
#
_cell.length_a   1.000
_cell.length_b   1.000
_cell.length_c   1.000
_cell.angle_alpha   90.00
_cell.angle_beta   90.00
_cell.angle_gamma   90.00
#
_symmetry.space_group_name_H-M   'P 1'
#
loop_
_entity.id
_entity.type
_entity.pdbx_description
1 polymer ?
#
loop_
_entity_poly.entity_id
_entity_poly.type
_entity_poly.pdbx_seq_one_letter_code
_entity_poly.pdbx_strand_id
1 'polypeptide(L)'
;NKDLLTLHLKLSNKIHPALWDKFKQLAFWRAETETSHKTDRHTNKLHRLEKHQKPNPLPQQRMKQTVHNISDRTLTIAETNVLSKGFNFAVAPKHIPTENIICGVEASLTKINPDVANKIRLEVTNVLCSSSPPRSNLHREEQKALTNLRKDNNIIILPADKGNATVVMNTADYQSKLANLLQDPAYKPLKTDPTTYLEKTTKSKIKASPISEEIQ
;
A
#
# COMPACT_ATOMS: atom_id res chain seq x y z
N ASN A 1 -27.28 11.36 12.18
CA ASN A 1 -27.71 12.69 12.65
C ASN A 1 -29.08 12.72 13.31
N LYS A 2 -30.02 11.82 12.97
CA LYS A 2 -31.33 11.73 13.65
C LYS A 2 -31.20 11.37 15.14
N ASP A 3 -30.31 10.44 15.48
CA ASP A 3 -30.15 9.97 16.87
C ASP A 3 -29.61 11.05 17.83
N LEU A 4 -28.71 11.91 17.33
CA LEU A 4 -28.16 13.02 18.10
C LEU A 4 -29.22 14.09 18.39
N LEU A 5 -30.09 14.36 17.41
CA LEU A 5 -31.21 15.27 17.54
C LEU A 5 -32.26 14.71 18.52
N THR A 6 -32.57 13.41 18.42
CA THR A 6 -33.48 12.74 19.36
C THR A 6 -32.94 12.76 20.79
N LEU A 7 -31.63 12.57 20.97
CA LEU A 7 -30.98 12.66 22.27
C LEU A 7 -31.00 14.09 22.81
N HIS A 8 -30.74 15.09 21.97
CA HIS A 8 -30.80 16.50 22.32
C HIS A 8 -32.19 16.90 22.84
N LEU A 9 -33.25 16.51 22.14
CA LEU A 9 -34.64 16.79 22.52
C LEU A 9 -35.05 16.07 23.82
N LYS A 10 -34.57 14.84 24.05
CA LYS A 10 -34.81 14.11 25.31
C LYS A 10 -34.13 14.80 26.50
N LEU A 11 -32.91 15.29 26.32
CA LEU A 11 -32.15 15.94 27.38
C LEU A 11 -32.68 17.35 27.67
N SER A 12 -33.06 18.12 26.64
CA SER A 12 -33.64 19.46 26.79
C SER A 12 -34.94 19.46 27.58
N ASN A 13 -35.74 18.40 27.47
CA ASN A 13 -37.02 18.28 28.17
C ASN A 13 -36.87 17.80 29.63
N LYS A 14 -35.72 17.23 30.01
CA LYS A 14 -35.47 16.71 31.36
C LYS A 14 -34.69 17.68 32.25
N ILE A 15 -33.96 18.62 31.65
CA ILE A 15 -33.07 19.55 32.37
C ILE A 15 -33.76 20.91 32.46
N HIS A 16 -33.64 21.56 33.63
CA HIS A 16 -34.18 22.90 33.83
C HIS A 16 -33.63 23.88 32.75
N PRO A 17 -34.47 24.72 32.12
CA PRO A 17 -34.08 25.55 30.98
C PRO A 17 -32.80 26.35 31.17
N ALA A 18 -32.63 26.98 32.34
CA ALA A 18 -31.42 27.76 32.66
C ALA A 18 -30.12 26.92 32.68
N LEU A 19 -30.19 25.67 33.12
CA LEU A 19 -29.05 24.75 33.13
C LEU A 19 -28.77 24.23 31.72
N TRP A 20 -29.83 24.00 30.93
CA TRP A 20 -29.70 23.56 29.54
C TRP A 20 -29.06 24.64 28.65
N ASP A 21 -29.41 25.91 28.87
CA ASP A 21 -28.78 27.03 28.16
C ASP A 21 -27.30 27.16 28.48
N LYS A 22 -26.92 27.02 29.76
CA LYS A 22 -25.52 26.99 30.18
C LYS A 22 -24.75 25.82 29.56
N PHE A 23 -25.39 24.64 29.48
CA PHE A 23 -24.81 23.47 28.82
C PHE A 23 -24.61 23.70 27.31
N LYS A 24 -25.58 24.28 26.60
CA LYS A 24 -25.45 24.64 25.19
C LYS A 24 -24.30 25.63 24.96
N GLN A 25 -24.18 26.66 25.80
CA GLN A 25 -23.08 27.62 25.73
C GLN A 25 -21.71 26.94 25.92
N LEU A 26 -21.58 26.07 26.92
CA LEU A 26 -20.34 25.31 27.15
C LEU A 26 -20.01 24.35 26.00
N ALA A 27 -21.02 23.67 25.46
CA ALA A 27 -20.84 22.75 24.33
C ALA A 27 -20.42 23.51 23.06
N PHE A 28 -21.04 24.68 22.80
CA PHE A 28 -20.68 25.55 21.69
C PHE A 28 -19.25 26.07 21.84
N TRP A 29 -18.91 26.63 23.00
CA TRP A 29 -17.56 27.10 23.30
C TRP A 29 -16.51 25.99 23.15
N ARG A 30 -16.81 24.77 23.62
CA ARG A 30 -15.94 23.61 23.46
C ARG A 30 -15.76 23.19 22.00
N ALA A 31 -16.84 23.21 21.22
CA ALA A 31 -16.76 22.90 19.79
C ALA A 31 -15.92 23.95 19.04
N GLU A 32 -16.12 25.24 19.34
CA GLU A 32 -15.40 26.34 18.70
C GLU A 32 -13.91 26.34 19.05
N THR A 33 -13.56 26.17 20.33
CA THR A 33 -12.17 26.06 20.79
C THR A 33 -11.46 24.85 20.20
N GLU A 34 -12.12 23.68 20.13
CA GLU A 34 -11.51 22.49 19.55
C GLU A 34 -11.31 22.63 18.03
N THR A 35 -12.22 23.31 17.34
CA THR A 35 -12.10 23.62 15.92
C THR A 35 -10.95 24.60 15.67
N SER A 36 -10.85 25.67 16.46
CA SER A 36 -9.74 26.64 16.42
C SER A 36 -8.38 25.98 16.69
N HIS A 37 -8.27 25.13 17.72
CA HIS A 37 -7.03 24.41 17.99
C HIS A 37 -6.65 23.41 16.89
N LYS A 38 -7.63 22.83 16.20
CA LYS A 38 -7.39 21.97 15.02
C LYS A 38 -6.89 22.82 13.86
N THR A 39 -7.56 23.92 13.53
CA THR A 39 -7.14 24.83 12.45
C THR A 39 -5.74 25.36 12.70
N ASP A 40 -5.41 25.78 13.93
CA ASP A 40 -4.08 26.30 14.28
C ASP A 40 -2.98 25.23 14.14
N ARG A 41 -3.27 23.98 14.50
CA ARG A 41 -2.34 22.87 14.25
C ARG A 41 -2.12 22.64 12.76
N HIS A 42 -3.18 22.70 11.95
CA HIS A 42 -3.09 22.52 10.51
C HIS A 42 -2.34 23.67 9.83
N THR A 43 -2.63 24.92 10.18
CA THR A 43 -1.96 26.10 9.63
C THR A 43 -0.48 26.11 10.00
N ASN A 44 -0.13 25.82 11.25
CA ASN A 44 1.26 25.69 11.69
C ASN A 44 2.00 24.56 10.97
N LYS A 45 1.35 23.41 10.74
CA LYS A 45 1.92 22.32 9.96
C LYS A 45 2.17 22.73 8.51
N LEU A 46 1.21 23.40 7.88
CA LEU A 46 1.32 23.91 6.51
C LEU A 46 2.47 24.91 6.39
N HIS A 47 2.56 25.88 7.31
CA HIS A 47 3.62 26.88 7.31
C HIS A 47 5.02 26.27 7.54
N ARG A 48 5.12 25.25 8.39
CA ARG A 48 6.37 24.48 8.55
C ARG A 48 6.77 23.76 7.27
N LEU A 49 5.81 23.18 6.54
CA LEU A 49 6.07 22.49 5.28
C LEU A 49 6.52 23.47 4.18
N GLU A 50 5.91 24.65 4.10
CA GLU A 50 6.33 25.71 3.17
C GLU A 50 7.76 26.16 3.45
N LYS A 51 8.11 26.41 4.73
CA LYS A 51 9.46 26.83 5.12
C LYS A 51 10.55 25.78 4.84
N HIS A 52 10.17 24.50 4.75
CA HIS A 52 11.08 23.38 4.43
C HIS A 52 11.05 22.97 2.96
N GLN A 53 10.34 23.70 2.09
CA GLN A 53 10.56 23.59 0.65
C GLN A 53 11.92 24.21 0.33
N LYS A 54 12.98 23.41 0.45
CA LYS A 54 14.18 23.64 -0.37
C LYS A 54 13.72 23.76 -1.83
N PRO A 55 14.31 24.64 -2.65
CA PRO A 55 14.00 24.67 -4.07
C PRO A 55 14.08 23.23 -4.58
N ASN A 56 12.95 22.72 -5.04
CA ASN A 56 12.85 21.35 -5.48
C ASN A 56 13.91 21.20 -6.57
N PRO A 57 14.88 20.26 -6.45
CA PRO A 57 15.80 20.02 -7.55
C PRO A 57 14.95 19.81 -8.80
N LEU A 58 15.36 20.40 -9.92
CA LEU A 58 14.65 20.25 -11.20
C LEU A 58 14.28 18.77 -11.39
N PRO A 59 13.13 18.41 -12.00
CA PRO A 59 12.69 17.01 -12.13
C PRO A 59 13.79 16.05 -12.62
N GLN A 60 14.67 16.55 -13.51
CA GLN A 60 15.84 15.86 -14.04
C GLN A 60 16.89 15.50 -12.98
N GLN A 61 17.05 16.31 -11.93
CA GLN A 61 18.02 16.12 -10.86
C GLN A 61 17.53 15.12 -9.80
N ARG A 62 16.20 15.04 -9.57
CA ARG A 62 15.57 13.95 -8.80
C ARG A 62 15.68 12.61 -9.52
N MET A 63 15.44 12.58 -10.83
CA MET A 63 15.52 11.34 -11.63
C MET A 63 16.91 10.70 -11.59
N LYS A 64 17.98 11.52 -11.59
CA LYS A 64 19.36 11.05 -11.44
C LYS A 64 19.67 10.45 -10.07
N GLN A 65 18.90 10.76 -9.02
CA GLN A 65 19.11 10.21 -7.68
C GLN A 65 18.34 8.91 -7.43
N THR A 66 17.29 8.63 -8.21
CA THR A 66 16.44 7.44 -7.99
C THR A 66 16.77 6.31 -8.95
N VAL A 67 17.27 6.58 -10.16
CA VAL A 67 17.61 5.54 -11.13
C VAL A 67 19.12 5.46 -11.29
N HIS A 68 19.69 4.34 -10.84
CA HIS A 68 21.12 4.05 -10.97
C HIS A 68 21.32 3.07 -12.12
N ASN A 69 21.72 3.59 -13.28
CA ASN A 69 22.08 2.75 -14.40
C ASN A 69 23.58 2.43 -14.35
N ILE A 70 23.90 1.16 -14.11
CA ILE A 70 25.26 0.59 -14.14
C ILE A 70 25.40 -0.45 -15.26
N SER A 71 24.43 -0.51 -16.17
CA SER A 71 24.48 -1.32 -17.38
C SER A 71 25.06 -0.53 -18.56
N ASP A 72 25.45 -1.23 -19.62
CA ASP A 72 25.93 -0.60 -20.86
C ASP A 72 24.79 -0.04 -21.72
N ARG A 73 23.54 -0.37 -21.39
CA ARG A 73 22.36 0.07 -22.12
C ARG A 73 22.03 1.53 -21.78
N THR A 74 21.78 2.33 -22.81
CA THR A 74 21.25 3.69 -22.64
C THR A 74 19.74 3.65 -22.42
N LEU A 75 19.28 4.30 -21.34
CA LEU A 75 17.85 4.41 -21.02
C LEU A 75 17.25 5.63 -21.71
N THR A 76 16.08 5.44 -22.30
CA THR A 76 15.27 6.55 -22.81
C THR A 76 14.68 7.38 -21.67
N ILE A 77 14.19 8.59 -21.99
CA ILE A 77 13.53 9.47 -21.00
C ILE A 77 12.30 8.78 -20.41
N ALA A 78 11.46 8.14 -21.24
CA ALA A 78 10.27 7.42 -20.78
C ALA A 78 10.61 6.23 -19.87
N GLU A 79 11.69 5.49 -20.18
CA GLU A 79 12.20 4.40 -19.33
C GLU A 79 12.73 4.93 -17.99
N THR A 80 13.50 6.02 -18.02
CA THR A 80 14.01 6.66 -16.80
C THR A 80 12.86 7.16 -15.93
N ASN A 81 11.84 7.78 -16.54
CA ASN A 81 10.66 8.28 -15.84
C ASN A 81 9.91 7.15 -15.12
N VAL A 82 9.64 6.05 -15.82
CA VAL A 82 8.88 4.95 -15.22
C VAL A 82 9.69 4.23 -14.14
N LEU A 83 11.00 4.05 -14.33
CA LEU A 83 11.89 3.46 -13.31
C LEU A 83 12.08 4.37 -12.09
N SER A 84 12.00 5.69 -12.27
CA SER A 84 12.10 6.66 -11.17
C SER A 84 10.90 6.63 -10.21
N LYS A 85 9.78 6.02 -10.63
CA LYS A 85 8.64 5.77 -9.73
C LYS A 85 8.94 4.69 -8.69
N GLY A 86 9.90 3.80 -8.99
CA GLY A 86 10.40 2.75 -8.10
C GLY A 86 9.43 1.58 -7.90
N PHE A 87 9.88 0.58 -7.14
CA PHE A 87 9.14 -0.67 -6.92
C PHE A 87 7.90 -0.51 -6.04
N ASN A 88 7.82 0.56 -5.25
CA ASN A 88 6.64 0.86 -4.43
C ASN A 88 5.49 1.50 -5.22
N PHE A 89 5.67 1.75 -6.52
CA PHE A 89 4.62 2.32 -7.36
C PHE A 89 3.60 1.25 -7.78
N ALA A 90 2.39 1.36 -7.24
CA ALA A 90 1.28 0.47 -7.61
C ALA A 90 0.69 0.87 -8.97
N VAL A 91 0.95 0.07 -10.00
CA VAL A 91 0.35 0.25 -11.33
C VAL A 91 -1.14 -0.08 -11.28
N ALA A 92 -1.98 0.80 -11.83
CA ALA A 92 -3.42 0.59 -11.86
C ALA A 92 -3.77 -0.69 -12.65
N PRO A 93 -4.57 -1.61 -12.09
CA PRO A 93 -4.96 -2.84 -12.77
C PRO A 93 -5.82 -2.53 -14.00
N LYS A 94 -5.60 -3.27 -15.09
CA LYS A 94 -6.38 -3.13 -16.34
C LYS A 94 -7.75 -3.80 -16.26
N HIS A 95 -7.88 -4.81 -15.41
CA HIS A 95 -9.07 -5.62 -15.24
C HIS A 95 -9.32 -5.87 -13.75
N ILE A 96 -10.58 -5.96 -13.36
CA ILE A 96 -10.97 -6.35 -12.02
C ILE A 96 -10.75 -7.86 -11.90
N PRO A 97 -10.06 -8.37 -10.85
CA PRO A 97 -9.81 -9.80 -10.69
C PRO A 97 -11.07 -10.51 -10.18
N THR A 98 -12.06 -10.65 -11.06
CA THR A 98 -13.38 -11.24 -10.76
C THR A 98 -13.26 -12.66 -10.21
N GLU A 99 -12.42 -13.50 -10.82
CA GLU A 99 -12.19 -14.88 -10.39
C GLU A 99 -11.69 -14.98 -8.95
N ASN A 100 -10.71 -14.16 -8.58
CA ASN A 100 -10.16 -14.15 -7.22
C ASN A 100 -11.20 -13.67 -6.20
N ILE A 101 -11.98 -12.65 -6.57
CA ILE A 101 -13.05 -12.12 -5.71
C ILE A 101 -14.13 -13.18 -5.49
N ILE A 102 -14.60 -13.82 -6.57
CA ILE A 102 -15.62 -14.87 -6.51
C ILE A 102 -15.09 -16.06 -5.70
N CYS A 103 -13.87 -16.51 -5.95
CA CYS A 103 -13.26 -17.62 -5.22
C CYS A 103 -13.17 -17.32 -3.71
N GLY A 104 -12.72 -16.12 -3.34
CA GLY A 104 -12.63 -15.71 -1.93
C GLY A 104 -14.00 -15.59 -1.24
N VAL A 105 -14.99 -15.07 -1.97
CA VAL A 105 -16.38 -14.98 -1.47
C VAL A 105 -16.96 -16.38 -1.30
N GLU A 106 -16.91 -17.23 -2.32
CA GLU A 106 -17.50 -18.58 -2.27
C GLU A 106 -16.87 -19.46 -1.19
N ALA A 107 -15.54 -19.38 -1.01
CA ALA A 107 -14.86 -20.09 0.08
C ALA A 107 -15.43 -19.69 1.46
N SER A 108 -15.75 -18.40 1.63
CA SER A 108 -16.31 -17.85 2.87
C SER A 108 -17.80 -18.19 3.06
N LEU A 109 -18.54 -18.45 1.97
CA LEU A 109 -19.98 -18.77 2.00
C LEU A 109 -20.28 -20.24 2.34
N THR A 110 -19.28 -21.13 2.34
CA THR A 110 -19.45 -22.58 2.55
C THR A 110 -20.15 -22.97 3.86
N LYS A 111 -20.02 -22.16 4.92
CA LYS A 111 -20.58 -22.44 6.26
C LYS A 111 -21.84 -21.61 6.59
N ILE A 112 -22.34 -20.83 5.64
CA ILE A 112 -23.44 -19.89 5.85
C ILE A 112 -24.75 -20.52 5.35
N ASN A 113 -25.88 -20.11 5.93
CA ASN A 113 -27.21 -20.51 5.45
C ASN A 113 -27.33 -20.19 3.93
N PRO A 114 -27.85 -21.12 3.11
CA PRO A 114 -27.94 -20.96 1.66
C PRO A 114 -28.69 -19.70 1.22
N ASP A 115 -29.73 -19.26 1.94
CA ASP A 115 -30.52 -18.08 1.56
C ASP A 115 -29.72 -16.79 1.74
N VAL A 116 -28.96 -16.70 2.84
CA VAL A 116 -28.06 -15.57 3.10
C VAL A 116 -26.88 -15.58 2.13
N ALA A 117 -26.33 -16.76 1.84
CA ALA A 117 -25.26 -16.92 0.86
C ALA A 117 -25.72 -16.47 -0.55
N ASN A 118 -26.94 -16.83 -0.97
CA ASN A 118 -27.50 -16.40 -2.25
C ASN A 118 -27.70 -14.89 -2.32
N LYS A 119 -28.14 -14.26 -1.21
CA LYS A 119 -28.22 -12.79 -1.14
C LYS A 119 -26.84 -12.15 -1.33
N ILE A 120 -25.81 -12.66 -0.66
CA ILE A 120 -24.44 -12.15 -0.80
C ILE A 120 -23.93 -12.34 -2.23
N ARG A 121 -24.18 -13.49 -2.87
CA ARG A 121 -23.83 -13.72 -4.27
C ARG A 121 -24.44 -12.68 -5.19
N LEU A 122 -25.72 -12.35 -4.99
CA LEU A 122 -26.42 -11.35 -5.80
C LEU A 122 -25.81 -9.96 -5.62
N GLU A 123 -25.56 -9.54 -4.37
CA GLU A 123 -24.92 -8.25 -4.08
C GLU A 123 -23.52 -8.16 -4.70
N VAL A 124 -22.70 -9.20 -4.55
CA VAL A 124 -21.36 -9.26 -5.15
C VAL A 124 -21.43 -9.20 -6.67
N THR A 125 -22.38 -9.92 -7.29
CA THR A 125 -22.59 -9.88 -8.74
C THR A 125 -22.96 -8.47 -9.20
N ASN A 126 -23.88 -7.80 -8.52
CA ASN A 126 -24.29 -6.44 -8.84
C ASN A 126 -23.11 -5.45 -8.74
N VAL A 127 -22.28 -5.58 -7.70
CA VAL A 127 -21.07 -4.77 -7.54
C VAL A 127 -20.07 -5.04 -8.66
N LEU A 128 -19.81 -6.31 -9.00
CA LEU A 128 -18.85 -6.65 -10.06
C LEU A 128 -19.33 -6.17 -11.44
N CYS A 129 -20.62 -6.27 -11.74
CA CYS A 129 -21.20 -5.82 -13.01
C CYS A 129 -21.20 -4.29 -13.15
N SER A 130 -21.35 -3.56 -12.04
CA SER A 130 -21.35 -2.08 -12.03
C SER A 130 -19.95 -1.47 -11.87
N SER A 131 -18.96 -2.26 -11.45
CA SER A 131 -17.60 -1.79 -11.22
C SER A 131 -16.80 -1.65 -12.51
N SER A 132 -16.03 -0.58 -12.62
CA SER A 132 -15.07 -0.36 -13.71
C SER A 132 -13.64 -0.31 -13.16
N PRO A 133 -12.62 -0.78 -13.90
CA PRO A 133 -11.23 -0.65 -13.51
C PRO A 133 -10.84 0.82 -13.24
N PRO A 134 -9.92 1.08 -12.31
CA PRO A 134 -9.45 2.43 -12.04
C PRO A 134 -8.76 3.04 -13.26
N ARG A 135 -8.78 4.37 -13.35
CA ARG A 135 -8.07 5.10 -14.41
C ARG A 135 -6.58 4.76 -14.39
N SER A 136 -6.00 4.55 -15.57
CA SER A 136 -4.57 4.30 -15.69
C SER A 136 -3.74 5.44 -15.11
N ASN A 137 -2.78 5.09 -14.26
CA ASN A 137 -1.86 6.02 -13.61
C ASN A 137 -0.47 6.08 -14.30
N LEU A 138 -0.34 5.50 -15.50
CA LEU A 138 0.86 5.53 -16.34
C LEU A 138 0.55 6.11 -17.71
N HIS A 139 1.46 6.93 -18.24
CA HIS A 139 1.33 7.45 -19.60
C HIS A 139 1.56 6.34 -20.65
N ARG A 140 1.05 6.53 -21.88
CA ARG A 140 1.18 5.53 -22.96
C ARG A 140 2.64 5.20 -23.26
N GLU A 141 3.51 6.22 -23.23
CA GLU A 141 4.94 6.06 -23.44
C GLU A 141 5.62 5.28 -22.30
N GLU A 142 5.24 5.54 -21.05
CA GLU A 142 5.75 4.80 -19.88
C GLU A 142 5.31 3.32 -19.91
N GLN A 143 4.08 3.03 -20.36
CA GLN A 143 3.61 1.65 -20.54
C GLN A 143 4.38 0.91 -21.64
N LYS A 144 4.66 1.59 -22.75
CA LYS A 144 5.50 1.05 -23.83
C LYS A 144 6.93 0.83 -23.34
N ALA A 145 7.49 1.77 -22.57
CA ALA A 145 8.79 1.65 -21.94
C ALA A 145 8.87 0.41 -21.04
N LEU A 146 7.91 0.19 -20.14
CA LEU A 146 7.86 -1.04 -19.30
C LEU A 146 7.82 -2.32 -20.13
N THR A 147 7.05 -2.32 -21.22
CA THR A 147 6.94 -3.48 -22.11
C THR A 147 8.27 -3.76 -22.82
N ASN A 148 8.97 -2.70 -23.25
CA ASN A 148 10.28 -2.82 -23.88
C ASN A 148 11.36 -3.28 -22.90
N LEU A 149 11.40 -2.70 -21.69
CA LEU A 149 12.29 -3.10 -20.61
C LEU A 149 12.09 -4.57 -20.25
N ARG A 150 10.84 -5.04 -20.13
CA ARG A 150 10.53 -6.46 -19.85
C ARG A 150 11.00 -7.43 -20.93
N LYS A 151 11.07 -7.00 -22.18
CA LYS A 151 11.50 -7.84 -23.32
C LYS A 151 13.02 -7.93 -23.45
N ASP A 152 13.76 -7.02 -22.83
CA ASP A 152 15.21 -7.02 -22.91
C ASP A 152 15.81 -7.95 -21.85
N ASN A 153 16.40 -9.05 -22.32
CA ASN A 153 17.04 -10.05 -21.46
C ASN A 153 18.50 -9.68 -21.11
N ASN A 154 19.06 -8.64 -21.73
CA ASN A 154 20.45 -8.23 -21.49
C ASN A 154 20.60 -7.40 -20.21
N ILE A 155 19.50 -6.88 -19.68
CA ILE A 155 19.47 -6.09 -18.45
C ILE A 155 18.65 -6.77 -17.36
N ILE A 156 19.03 -6.51 -16.11
CA ILE A 156 18.26 -6.84 -14.92
C ILE A 156 17.93 -5.55 -14.16
N ILE A 157 16.70 -5.44 -13.68
CA ILE A 157 16.19 -4.27 -12.97
C ILE A 157 15.87 -4.70 -11.55
N LEU A 158 16.53 -4.09 -10.57
CA LEU A 158 16.51 -4.49 -9.17
C LEU A 158 16.16 -3.31 -8.25
N PRO A 159 15.50 -3.55 -7.11
CA PRO A 159 15.38 -2.53 -6.07
C PRO A 159 16.76 -2.26 -5.45
N ALA A 160 17.04 -1.00 -5.12
CA ALA A 160 18.19 -0.66 -4.31
C ALA A 160 17.96 -1.07 -2.84
N ASP A 161 19.06 -1.32 -2.11
CA ASP A 161 19.02 -1.64 -0.68
C ASP A 161 18.38 -0.53 0.18
N LYS A 162 18.59 0.73 -0.23
CA LYS A 162 18.06 1.90 0.48
C LYS A 162 17.16 2.76 -0.39
N GLY A 163 16.00 3.09 0.16
CA GLY A 163 15.03 3.98 -0.47
C GLY A 163 14.24 3.31 -1.59
N ASN A 164 13.54 4.13 -2.38
CA ASN A 164 12.74 3.67 -3.52
C ASN A 164 13.53 3.76 -4.84
N ALA A 165 14.85 3.58 -4.78
CA ALA A 165 15.72 3.67 -5.94
C ALA A 165 15.73 2.35 -6.72
N THR A 166 15.93 2.48 -8.03
CA THR A 166 15.94 1.38 -8.99
C THR A 166 17.33 1.27 -9.60
N VAL A 167 17.90 0.08 -9.59
CA VAL A 167 19.21 -0.22 -10.20
C VAL A 167 19.00 -1.01 -11.48
N VAL A 168 19.67 -0.60 -12.55
CA VAL A 168 19.71 -1.32 -13.83
C VAL A 168 21.13 -1.82 -14.07
N MET A 169 21.29 -3.13 -14.24
CA MET A 169 22.60 -3.79 -14.40
C MET A 169 22.56 -4.74 -15.60
N ASN A 170 23.70 -5.03 -16.23
CA ASN A 170 23.76 -6.10 -17.22
C ASN A 170 23.46 -7.46 -16.56
N THR A 171 22.72 -8.31 -17.26
CA THR A 171 22.38 -9.66 -16.77
C THR A 171 23.63 -10.52 -16.55
N ALA A 172 24.63 -10.42 -17.43
CA ALA A 172 25.89 -11.16 -17.31
C ALA A 172 26.70 -10.75 -16.07
N ASP A 173 26.75 -9.45 -15.76
CA ASP A 173 27.45 -8.93 -14.57
C ASP A 173 26.76 -9.39 -13.29
N TYR A 174 25.42 -9.37 -13.29
CA TYR A 174 24.63 -9.87 -12.17
C TYR A 174 24.88 -11.35 -11.92
N GLN A 175 24.85 -12.18 -12.96
CA GLN A 175 25.11 -13.61 -12.86
C GLN A 175 26.53 -13.89 -12.35
N SER A 176 27.52 -13.16 -12.86
CA SER A 176 28.92 -13.30 -12.43
C SER A 176 29.09 -12.93 -10.95
N LYS A 177 28.49 -11.82 -10.51
CA LYS A 177 28.51 -11.42 -9.09
C LYS A 177 27.81 -12.43 -8.19
N LEU A 178 26.68 -12.98 -8.63
CA LEU A 178 25.96 -14.01 -7.89
C LEU A 178 26.80 -15.30 -7.77
N ALA A 179 27.41 -15.75 -8.86
CA ALA A 179 28.28 -16.92 -8.85
C ALA A 179 29.48 -16.72 -7.93
N ASN A 180 30.11 -15.54 -7.95
CA ASN A 180 31.22 -15.20 -7.06
C ASN A 180 30.79 -15.16 -5.59
N LEU A 181 29.61 -14.60 -5.28
CA LEU A 181 29.06 -14.59 -3.92
C LEU A 181 28.82 -16.01 -3.40
N LEU A 182 28.28 -16.90 -4.25
CA LEU A 182 27.97 -18.28 -3.89
C LEU A 182 29.20 -19.20 -3.77
N GLN A 183 30.39 -18.74 -4.19
CA GLN A 183 31.65 -19.46 -3.97
C GLN A 183 32.19 -19.30 -2.54
N ASP A 184 31.66 -18.36 -1.76
CA ASP A 184 32.06 -18.16 -0.37
C ASP A 184 31.71 -19.41 0.48
N PRO A 185 32.64 -19.92 1.31
CA PRO A 185 32.42 -21.11 2.15
C PRO A 185 31.26 -20.96 3.16
N ALA A 186 30.76 -19.74 3.40
CA ALA A 186 29.56 -19.50 4.19
C ALA A 186 28.28 -20.07 3.55
N TYR A 187 28.26 -20.27 2.22
CA TYR A 187 27.13 -20.85 1.50
C TYR A 187 27.35 -22.33 1.21
N LYS A 188 26.28 -23.12 1.32
CA LYS A 188 26.30 -24.57 1.03
C LYS A 188 25.11 -24.94 0.15
N PRO A 189 25.32 -25.73 -0.92
CA PRO A 189 24.22 -26.24 -1.73
C PRO A 189 23.35 -27.19 -0.91
N LEU A 190 22.05 -26.98 -0.97
CA LEU A 190 21.05 -27.87 -0.38
C LEU A 190 20.49 -28.78 -1.47
N LYS A 191 20.32 -30.07 -1.14
CA LYS A 191 19.76 -31.07 -2.08
C LYS A 191 18.27 -30.90 -2.34
N THR A 192 17.57 -30.34 -1.36
CA THR A 192 16.12 -30.17 -1.36
C THR A 192 15.78 -28.85 -0.68
N ASP A 193 14.69 -28.23 -1.10
CA ASP A 193 14.15 -27.04 -0.44
C ASP A 193 13.76 -27.38 1.02
N PRO A 194 14.42 -26.78 2.04
CA PRO A 194 14.14 -27.07 3.44
C PRO A 194 12.88 -26.35 3.96
N THR A 195 12.23 -25.48 3.16
CA THR A 195 11.16 -24.60 3.59
C THR A 195 10.05 -25.35 4.34
N THR A 196 9.57 -26.46 3.79
CA THR A 196 8.51 -27.26 4.42
C THR A 196 8.91 -27.87 5.77
N TYR A 197 10.16 -28.33 5.90
CA TYR A 197 10.70 -28.88 7.14
C TYR A 197 10.88 -27.78 8.19
N LEU A 198 11.44 -26.64 7.80
CA LEU A 198 11.66 -25.49 8.67
C LEU A 198 10.34 -24.89 9.14
N GLU A 199 9.32 -24.81 8.28
CA GLU A 199 7.98 -24.36 8.64
C GLU A 199 7.35 -25.28 9.69
N LYS A 200 7.38 -26.60 9.48
CA LYS A 200 6.85 -27.58 10.44
C LYS A 200 7.55 -27.49 11.79
N THR A 201 8.89 -27.42 11.75
CA THR A 201 9.71 -27.32 12.96
C THR A 201 9.44 -26.02 13.71
N THR A 202 9.36 -24.89 13.00
CA THR A 202 9.05 -23.58 13.58
C THR A 202 7.66 -23.57 14.20
N LYS A 203 6.63 -24.07 13.49
CA LYS A 203 5.26 -24.20 14.03
C LYS A 203 5.23 -25.06 15.30
N SER A 204 5.95 -26.18 15.33
CA SER A 204 6.03 -27.04 16.51
C SER A 204 6.70 -26.34 17.69
N LYS A 205 7.79 -25.59 17.45
CA LYS A 205 8.48 -24.82 18.50
C LYS A 205 7.65 -23.65 19.02
N ILE A 206 6.92 -22.96 18.15
CA ILE A 206 5.99 -21.88 18.55
C ILE A 206 4.91 -22.45 19.47
N LYS A 207 4.27 -23.57 19.10
CA LYS A 207 3.27 -24.24 19.95
C LYS A 207 3.80 -24.71 21.29
N ALA A 208 5.07 -25.14 21.34
CA ALA A 208 5.73 -25.55 22.57
C ALA A 208 6.24 -24.37 23.42
N SER A 209 6.17 -23.14 22.89
CA SER A 209 6.60 -21.93 23.58
C SER A 209 5.56 -21.49 24.62
N PRO A 210 5.95 -20.94 25.78
CA PRO A 210 5.03 -20.44 26.81
C PRO A 210 4.31 -19.12 26.43
N ILE A 211 4.23 -18.79 25.14
CA ILE A 211 3.57 -17.58 24.63
C ILE A 211 2.06 -17.84 24.57
N SER A 212 1.25 -16.89 25.03
CA SER A 212 -0.22 -17.01 25.02
C SER A 212 -0.77 -17.28 23.61
N GLU A 213 -1.78 -18.15 23.50
CA GLU A 213 -2.43 -18.52 22.22
C GLU A 213 -3.04 -17.33 21.48
N GLU A 214 -3.34 -16.22 22.16
CA GLU A 214 -3.82 -14.98 21.52
C GLU A 214 -2.75 -14.29 20.65
N ILE A 215 -1.48 -14.67 20.81
CA ILE A 215 -0.31 -14.10 20.10
C ILE A 215 0.32 -15.11 19.12
N GLN A 216 0.00 -16.40 19.23
CA GLN A 216 0.53 -17.49 18.39
C GLN A 216 -0.20 -17.62 17.04
#